data_AF-A0A9D6VRX9-F1
#
_entry.id   AF-A0A9D6VRX9-F1
#
_cell.length_a   1.000
_cell.length_b   1.000
_cell.length_c   1.000
_cell.angle_alpha   90.00
_cell.angle_beta   90.00
_cell.angle_gamma   90.00
#
_symmetry.space_group_name_H-M   'P 1'
#
loop_
_entity.id
_entity.type
_entity.pdbx_description
1 polymer ?
#
loop_
_entity_poly.entity_id
_entity_poly.type
_entity_poly.pdbx_seq_one_letter_code
_entity_poly.pdbx_strand_id
1 'polypeptide(L)'
;MNVKKKSISSDLKKLDNMKEADIDYSDIPPLDESFFQRKTVTLPRKKDSLTLRVDHDVLEFFKQQGKGYQTLINAVLRTYAHTKQHRQQKNQ
;
A
#
# COMPACT_ATOMS: atom_id res chain seq x y z
N MET A 1 -7.69 -15.72 -23.12
CA MET A 1 -6.42 -15.08 -22.69
C MET A 1 -5.55 -16.15 -22.05
N ASN A 2 -4.42 -16.50 -22.68
CA ASN A 2 -3.59 -17.64 -22.26
C ASN A 2 -2.39 -17.13 -21.45
N VAL A 3 -2.45 -17.22 -20.12
CA VAL A 3 -1.35 -16.77 -19.26
C VAL A 3 -0.34 -17.91 -19.13
N LYS A 4 0.79 -17.82 -19.83
CA LYS A 4 1.91 -18.78 -19.68
C LYS A 4 2.40 -18.72 -18.22
N LYS A 5 2.04 -19.72 -17.41
CA LYS A 5 2.66 -19.96 -16.11
C LYS A 5 4.12 -20.36 -16.38
N LYS A 6 5.05 -19.42 -16.20
CA LYS A 6 6.48 -19.74 -16.21
C LYS A 6 6.71 -20.66 -15.00
N SER A 7 6.86 -21.96 -15.23
CA SER A 7 7.26 -22.84 -14.14
C SER A 7 8.66 -22.36 -13.73
N ILE A 8 8.76 -22.01 -12.46
CA ILE A 8 10.06 -21.84 -11.81
C ILE A 8 10.62 -23.26 -11.82
N SER A 9 11.45 -23.59 -12.82
CA SER A 9 12.13 -24.89 -12.93
C SER A 9 13.24 -24.94 -11.89
N SER A 10 12.87 -24.78 -10.62
CA SER A 10 13.79 -24.75 -9.50
C SER A 10 13.97 -26.16 -8.99
N ASP A 11 15.22 -26.59 -8.85
CA ASP A 11 15.62 -27.86 -8.24
C ASP A 11 15.31 -27.86 -6.73
N LEU A 12 14.02 -27.90 -6.40
CA LEU A 12 13.50 -27.87 -5.03
C LEU A 12 14.04 -29.03 -4.18
N LYS A 13 14.27 -30.20 -4.79
CA LYS A 13 14.88 -31.36 -4.12
C LYS A 13 16.31 -31.11 -3.64
N LYS A 14 17.04 -30.20 -4.29
CA LYS A 14 18.41 -29.83 -3.91
C LYS A 14 18.39 -28.95 -2.66
N LEU A 15 17.45 -27.99 -2.60
CA LEU A 15 17.26 -27.11 -1.45
C LEU A 15 16.80 -27.89 -0.21
N ASP A 16 15.92 -28.88 -0.40
CA ASP A 16 15.37 -29.70 0.70
C ASP A 16 16.44 -30.59 1.37
N ASN A 17 17.49 -30.94 0.64
CA ASN A 17 18.63 -31.73 1.16
C ASN A 17 19.83 -30.88 1.58
N MET A 18 19.77 -29.55 1.38
CA MET A 18 20.85 -28.63 1.70
C MET A 18 20.86 -28.36 3.20
N LYS A 19 22.03 -28.43 3.85
CA LYS A 19 22.15 -28.11 5.27
C LYS A 19 22.25 -26.60 5.44
N GLU A 20 21.79 -26.09 6.58
CA GLU A 20 21.84 -24.65 6.89
C GLU A 20 23.27 -24.09 6.80
N ALA A 21 24.28 -24.87 7.17
CA ALA A 21 25.69 -24.49 7.11
C ALA A 21 26.24 -24.33 5.68
N ASP A 22 25.57 -24.91 4.68
CA ASP A 22 25.97 -24.79 3.28
C ASP A 22 25.37 -23.53 2.62
N ILE A 23 24.50 -22.78 3.33
CA ILE A 23 23.87 -21.56 2.82
C ILE A 23 24.88 -20.41 2.86
N ASP A 24 25.21 -19.89 1.67
CA ASP A 24 26.06 -18.73 1.52
C ASP A 24 25.25 -17.44 1.76
N TYR A 25 25.68 -16.64 2.72
CA TYR A 25 25.10 -15.33 3.06
C TYR A 25 26.06 -14.17 2.75
N SER A 26 27.19 -14.43 2.08
CA SER A 26 28.24 -13.44 1.84
C SER A 26 27.80 -12.27 0.95
N ASP A 27 26.75 -12.46 0.16
CA ASP A 27 26.13 -11.46 -0.71
C ASP A 27 25.09 -10.57 0.01
N ILE A 28 24.67 -10.95 1.22
CA ILE A 28 23.61 -10.26 1.97
C ILE A 28 24.24 -9.49 3.14
N PRO A 29 24.04 -8.15 3.23
CA PRO A 29 24.55 -7.39 4.36
C PRO A 29 23.85 -7.81 5.67
N PRO A 30 24.55 -7.77 6.82
CA PRO A 30 23.94 -8.05 8.12
C PRO A 30 22.74 -7.16 8.40
N LEU A 31 21.67 -7.74 8.94
CA LEU A 31 20.47 -7.01 9.33
C LEU A 31 20.74 -6.22 10.63
N ASP A 32 21.05 -4.94 10.52
CA ASP A 32 21.32 -4.05 11.64
C ASP A 32 20.11 -3.19 12.04
N GLU A 33 20.20 -2.49 13.17
CA GLU A 33 19.13 -1.58 13.61
C GLU A 33 18.94 -0.39 12.65
N SER A 34 20.00 0.01 11.93
CA SER A 34 19.96 1.11 10.95
C SER A 34 19.06 0.81 9.74
N PHE A 35 18.84 -0.47 9.43
CA PHE A 35 17.85 -0.95 8.47
C PHE A 35 16.42 -0.53 8.86
N PHE A 36 16.09 -0.59 10.16
CA PHE A 36 14.76 -0.24 10.66
C PHE A 36 14.58 1.25 10.90
N GLN A 37 15.65 2.00 11.19
CA GLN A 37 15.59 3.45 11.43
C GLN A 37 15.07 4.26 10.24
N ARG A 38 15.29 3.79 9.00
CA ARG A 38 14.86 4.48 7.78
C ARG A 38 13.44 4.14 7.34
N LYS A 39 12.81 3.14 7.96
CA LYS A 39 11.53 2.62 7.51
C LYS A 39 10.44 3.04 8.49
N THR A 40 9.95 4.27 8.34
CA THR A 40 8.71 4.71 8.98
C THR A 40 7.58 3.81 8.49
N VAL A 41 7.29 2.74 9.25
CA VAL A 41 6.15 1.86 9.00
C VAL A 41 4.91 2.72 9.14
N THR A 42 4.41 3.22 8.02
CA THR A 42 3.17 3.99 8.00
C THR A 42 2.06 2.95 8.07
N LEU A 43 1.62 2.60 9.29
CA LEU A 43 0.48 1.70 9.43
C LEU A 43 -0.71 2.32 8.68
N PRO A 44 -1.41 1.54 7.83
CA PRO A 44 -2.60 2.05 7.18
C PRO A 44 -3.60 2.44 8.25
N ARG A 45 -3.98 3.72 8.28
CA ARG A 45 -4.99 4.21 9.22
C ARG A 45 -6.26 3.37 9.06
N LYS A 46 -6.90 3.02 10.18
CA LYS A 46 -8.21 2.38 10.17
C LYS A 46 -9.15 3.19 9.28
N LYS A 47 -9.78 2.52 8.34
CA LYS A 47 -10.81 3.10 7.47
C LYS A 47 -12.14 2.52 7.92
N ASP A 48 -13.07 3.39 8.29
CA ASP A 48 -14.43 2.98 8.59
C ASP A 48 -15.22 2.85 7.29
N SER A 49 -16.01 1.78 7.17
CA SER A 49 -16.91 1.59 6.04
C SER A 49 -18.19 2.38 6.29
N LEU A 50 -18.46 3.38 5.46
CA LEU A 50 -19.70 4.16 5.48
C LEU A 50 -20.44 4.00 4.15
N THR A 51 -21.75 3.77 4.22
CA THR A 51 -22.63 3.87 3.04
C THR A 51 -23.08 5.32 2.91
N LEU A 52 -22.54 6.03 1.92
CA LEU A 52 -22.88 7.42 1.60
C LEU A 52 -23.60 7.48 0.25
N ARG A 53 -24.63 8.33 0.15
CA ARG A 53 -25.24 8.70 -1.13
C ARG A 53 -24.49 9.90 -1.71
N VAL A 54 -24.09 9.77 -2.96
CA VAL A 54 -23.39 10.82 -3.72
C VAL A 54 -24.19 11.04 -4.99
N ASP A 55 -24.25 12.29 -5.45
CA ASP A 55 -24.90 12.63 -6.71
C ASP A 55 -24.26 11.90 -7.89
N HIS A 56 -25.08 11.65 -8.92
CA HIS A 56 -24.70 10.80 -10.04
C HIS A 56 -23.54 11.39 -10.85
N ASP A 57 -23.62 12.68 -11.14
CA ASP A 57 -22.62 13.46 -11.88
C ASP A 57 -21.26 13.46 -11.18
N VAL A 58 -21.26 13.66 -9.85
CA VAL A 58 -20.05 13.63 -9.03
C VAL A 58 -19.43 12.23 -9.07
N LEU A 59 -20.24 11.18 -8.91
CA LEU A 59 -19.76 9.81 -8.97
C LEU A 59 -19.18 9.47 -10.35
N GLU A 60 -19.80 9.92 -11.43
CA GLU A 60 -19.32 9.71 -12.78
C GLU A 60 -17.97 10.40 -13.01
N PHE A 61 -17.83 11.66 -12.60
CA PHE A 61 -16.57 12.40 -12.68
C PHE A 61 -15.42 11.64 -12.01
N PHE A 62 -15.64 11.08 -10.82
CA PHE A 62 -14.62 10.30 -10.12
C PHE A 62 -14.34 8.96 -10.80
N LYS A 63 -15.37 8.28 -11.34
CA LYS A 63 -15.20 7.01 -12.07
C LYS A 63 -14.40 7.17 -13.37
N GLN A 64 -14.53 8.30 -14.07
CA GLN A 64 -13.76 8.59 -15.28
C GLN A 64 -12.24 8.63 -15.01
N GLN A 65 -11.81 8.88 -13.77
CA GLN A 65 -10.39 8.89 -13.38
C GLN A 65 -9.79 7.48 -13.19
N GLY A 66 -10.60 6.43 -13.33
CA GLY A 66 -10.14 5.04 -13.42
C GLY A 66 -10.12 4.28 -12.10
N LYS A 67 -9.27 3.25 -12.04
CA LYS A 67 -9.18 2.34 -10.89
C LYS A 67 -8.67 3.10 -9.67
N GLY A 68 -9.45 3.10 -8.59
CA GLY A 68 -9.12 3.79 -7.35
C GLY A 68 -9.89 5.08 -7.09
N TYR A 69 -10.97 5.35 -7.83
CA TYR A 69 -11.82 6.52 -7.62
C TYR A 69 -12.30 6.70 -6.16
N GLN A 70 -12.54 5.60 -5.43
CA GLN A 70 -12.88 5.66 -4.00
C GLN A 70 -11.74 6.22 -3.14
N THR A 71 -10.49 5.87 -3.45
CA THR A 71 -9.31 6.42 -2.78
C THR A 71 -9.19 7.91 -3.04
N LEU A 72 -9.53 8.35 -4.26
CA LEU A 72 -9.51 9.77 -4.62
C LEU A 72 -10.61 10.56 -3.91
N ILE A 73 -11.84 10.02 -3.86
CA ILE A 73 -12.95 10.60 -3.08
C ILE A 73 -12.49 10.82 -1.64
N ASN A 74 -11.89 9.81 -1.02
CA ASN A 74 -11.38 9.92 0.35
C ASN A 74 -10.26 10.96 0.48
N ALA A 75 -9.37 11.09 -0.50
CA ALA A 75 -8.32 12.12 -0.50
C ALA A 75 -8.91 13.54 -0.55
N VAL A 76 -9.91 13.76 -1.41
CA VAL A 76 -10.61 15.06 -1.52
C VAL A 76 -11.32 15.42 -0.22
N LEU A 77 -12.07 14.47 0.36
CA LEU A 77 -12.76 14.69 1.64
C LEU A 77 -11.77 15.04 2.76
N ARG A 78 -10.62 14.37 2.81
CA ARG A 78 -9.56 14.66 3.79
C ARG A 78 -9.02 16.08 3.61
N THR A 79 -8.69 16.48 2.38
CA THR A 79 -8.17 17.84 2.10
C THR A 79 -9.19 18.92 2.47
N TYR A 80 -10.47 18.69 2.17
CA TYR A 80 -11.54 19.61 2.57
C TYR A 80 -11.63 19.75 4.09
N ALA A 81 -11.62 18.63 4.83
CA ALA A 81 -11.66 18.62 6.27
C ALA A 81 -10.47 19.40 6.89
N HIS A 82 -9.24 19.15 6.44
CA HIS A 82 -8.06 19.87 6.91
C HIS A 82 -8.14 21.38 6.66
N THR A 83 -8.58 21.77 5.46
CA THR A 83 -8.75 23.19 5.10
C THR A 83 -9.76 23.88 6.00
N LYS A 84 -10.89 23.22 6.30
CA LYS A 84 -11.92 23.75 7.20
C LYS A 84 -11.44 23.84 8.65
N GLN A 85 -10.74 22.82 9.15
CA GLN A 85 -10.18 22.83 10.50
C GLN A 85 -9.16 23.96 10.70
N HIS A 86 -8.25 24.15 9.75
CA HIS A 86 -7.29 25.26 9.80
C HIS A 86 -7.96 26.64 9.77
N ARG A 87 -9.08 26.79 9.05
CA ARG A 87 -9.83 28.05 9.01
C ARG A 87 -10.59 28.33 10.32
N GLN A 88 -11.09 27.29 11.00
CA GLN A 88 -11.78 27.44 12.29
C GLN A 88 -10.82 27.84 13.42
N GLN A 89 -9.57 27.34 13.40
CA GLN A 89 -8.55 27.68 14.39
C GLN A 89 -7.98 29.10 14.25
N LYS A 90 -8.10 29.74 13.07
CA LYS A 90 -7.69 31.14 12.86
C LYS A 90 -8.77 32.17 13.27
N ASN A 91 -9.99 31.70 13.52
CA ASN A 91 -11.14 32.53 13.86
C ASN A 91 -11.56 32.37 15.34
N GLN A 92 -10.75 31.68 16.14
CA GLN A 92 -10.78 31.65 17.60
C GLN A 92 -9.51 32.33 18.11
#